data_AF-A0A417Y7B3-F1
#
_entry.id   AF-A0A417Y7B3-F1
#
_cell.length_a   1.000
_cell.length_b   1.000
_cell.length_c   1.000
_cell.angle_alpha   90.00
_cell.angle_beta   90.00
_cell.angle_gamma   90.00
#
_symmetry.space_group_name_H-M   'P 1'
#
loop_
_entity.id
_entity.type
_entity.pdbx_description
1 polymer ?
#
loop_
_entity_poly.entity_id
_entity_poly.type
_entity_poly.pdbx_seq_one_letter_code
_entity_poly.pdbx_strand_id
1 'polypeptide(L)'
;MGSTDVLSRTVQRTHDALADELEVLRTQFGPPGEHEELDGPHRGYPPIDEFVTTASRHLHAVNEVLLPSARKELPDGKELTHHYLDSMKVLEVVLSHVKAHEYGSVYEKRIAWPSVWSEVGTALEALRAREEELAERLTDRLDDGDVDALVERLDEAEPGEPSRPHPYLPHHGFMGSIARGVAKRTDRAWDHAEGRPLTWPSRGKKKRPGLMGQYLMGDPRFDPDKPEDKST
;
A
#
# COMPACT_ATOMS: atom_id res chain seq x y z
N MET A 1 -16.27 -7.96 -26.48
CA MET A 1 -16.21 -7.97 -25.01
C MET A 1 -15.57 -6.65 -24.63
N GLY A 2 -16.33 -5.73 -24.04
CA GLY A 2 -15.90 -4.33 -23.87
C GLY A 2 -14.85 -4.16 -22.78
N SER A 3 -13.99 -3.15 -22.94
CA SER A 3 -12.96 -2.68 -21.99
C SER A 3 -13.54 -2.23 -20.64
N THR A 4 -14.86 -2.12 -20.56
CA THR A 4 -15.63 -1.43 -19.52
C THR A 4 -15.69 -2.16 -18.18
N ASP A 5 -14.83 -3.13 -17.91
CA ASP A 5 -14.87 -3.92 -16.66
C ASP A 5 -13.46 -4.34 -16.20
N VAL A 6 -12.42 -3.71 -16.74
CA VAL A 6 -11.04 -4.08 -16.42
C VAL A 6 -10.69 -3.71 -14.98
N LEU A 7 -11.08 -2.52 -14.51
CA LEU A 7 -10.80 -2.07 -13.14
C LEU A 7 -11.44 -2.98 -12.09
N SER A 8 -12.73 -3.29 -12.22
CA SER A 8 -13.45 -4.18 -11.29
C SER A 8 -12.82 -5.57 -11.24
N ARG A 9 -12.41 -6.13 -12.39
CA ARG A 9 -11.70 -7.41 -12.43
C ARG A 9 -10.32 -7.37 -11.80
N THR A 10 -9.59 -6.27 -11.96
CA THR A 10 -8.29 -6.08 -11.29
C THR A 10 -8.48 -6.10 -9.77
N VAL A 11 -9.45 -5.33 -9.26
CA VAL A 11 -9.80 -5.31 -7.82
C VAL A 11 -10.19 -6.71 -7.33
N GLN A 12 -11.11 -7.38 -8.03
CA GLN A 12 -11.54 -8.75 -7.68
C GLN A 12 -10.36 -9.71 -7.62
N ARG A 13 -9.49 -9.70 -8.64
CA ARG A 13 -8.31 -10.58 -8.69
C ARG A 13 -7.37 -10.37 -7.51
N THR A 14 -7.13 -9.12 -7.10
CA THR A 14 -6.26 -8.84 -5.95
C THR A 14 -6.89 -9.32 -4.64
N HIS A 15 -8.20 -9.11 -4.46
CA HIS A 15 -8.91 -9.62 -3.28
C HIS A 15 -8.98 -11.14 -3.23
N ASP A 16 -9.18 -11.80 -4.36
CA ASP A 16 -9.17 -13.26 -4.45
C ASP A 16 -7.78 -13.81 -4.10
N ALA A 17 -6.70 -13.16 -4.56
CA ALA A 17 -5.33 -13.54 -4.19
C ALA A 17 -5.04 -13.37 -2.69
N LEU A 18 -5.50 -12.26 -2.08
CA LEU A 18 -5.39 -12.05 -0.63
C LEU A 18 -6.21 -13.06 0.17
N ALA A 19 -7.39 -13.44 -0.33
CA ALA A 19 -8.23 -14.46 0.30
C ALA A 19 -7.57 -15.84 0.24
N ASP A 20 -7.00 -16.23 -0.90
CA ASP A 20 -6.26 -17.47 -1.07
C ASP A 20 -5.05 -17.54 -0.11
N GLU A 21 -4.29 -16.44 0.00
CA GLU A 21 -3.16 -16.34 0.93
C GLU A 21 -3.62 -16.46 2.39
N LEU A 22 -4.73 -15.81 2.76
CA LEU A 22 -5.33 -15.94 4.09
C LEU A 22 -5.77 -17.38 4.39
N GLU A 23 -6.34 -18.11 3.43
CA GLU A 23 -6.73 -19.51 3.63
C GLU A 23 -5.52 -20.44 3.83
N VAL A 24 -4.40 -20.16 3.15
CA VAL A 24 -3.13 -20.84 3.41
C VAL A 24 -2.67 -20.58 4.85
N LEU A 25 -2.72 -19.32 5.31
CA LEU A 25 -2.36 -18.97 6.69
C LEU A 25 -3.31 -19.61 7.71
N ARG A 26 -4.61 -19.65 7.46
CA ARG A 26 -5.60 -20.33 8.30
C ARG A 26 -5.33 -21.82 8.41
N THR A 27 -4.95 -22.46 7.31
CA THR A 27 -4.61 -23.88 7.31
C THR A 27 -3.32 -24.13 8.08
N GLN A 28 -2.32 -23.28 7.88
CA GLN A 28 -1.00 -23.43 8.50
C GLN A 28 -0.97 -23.07 9.99
N PHE A 29 -1.81 -22.13 10.45
CA PHE A 29 -1.81 -21.58 11.80
C PHE A 29 -3.18 -21.75 12.53
N GLY A 30 -4.04 -22.64 12.04
CA GLY A 30 -5.44 -22.81 12.49
C GLY A 30 -5.69 -23.78 13.66
N PRO A 31 -5.03 -24.94 13.78
CA PRO A 31 -5.32 -25.86 14.87
C PRO A 31 -4.76 -25.37 16.22
N PRO A 32 -5.60 -25.18 17.26
CA PRO A 32 -5.11 -24.89 18.60
C PRO A 32 -4.37 -26.12 19.18
N GLY A 33 -3.10 -25.94 19.57
CA GLY A 33 -2.31 -26.95 20.28
C GLY A 33 -1.18 -27.63 19.48
N GLU A 34 -1.11 -27.47 18.15
CA GLU A 34 0.00 -28.02 17.34
C GLU A 34 1.20 -27.07 17.25
N HIS A 35 1.08 -25.90 17.87
CA HIS A 35 2.01 -24.78 17.75
C HIS A 35 2.63 -24.39 19.10
N GLU A 36 2.81 -25.34 20.02
CA GLU A 36 3.58 -25.14 21.25
C GLU A 36 5.02 -24.67 20.96
N GLU A 37 5.57 -25.03 19.80
CA GLU A 37 6.86 -24.50 19.30
C GLU A 37 6.79 -23.05 18.79
N LEU A 38 5.59 -22.52 18.49
CA LEU A 38 5.38 -21.11 18.12
C LEU A 38 5.18 -20.20 19.36
N ASP A 39 5.03 -20.77 20.55
CA ASP A 39 4.93 -20.04 21.83
C ASP A 39 6.32 -19.61 22.40
N GLY A 40 7.40 -19.99 21.70
CA GLY A 40 8.77 -19.60 22.00
C GLY A 40 9.10 -18.14 21.59
N PRO A 41 10.13 -17.52 22.18
CA PRO A 41 10.55 -16.19 21.80
C PRO A 41 11.17 -16.23 20.39
N HIS A 42 10.49 -15.57 19.46
CA HIS A 42 10.96 -15.20 18.12
C HIS A 42 10.89 -16.28 17.05
N ARG A 43 10.09 -16.00 16.02
CA ARG A 43 10.49 -16.01 14.61
C ARG A 43 9.39 -15.30 13.83
N GLY A 44 9.65 -14.09 13.34
CA GLY A 44 8.80 -13.53 12.28
C GLY A 44 8.62 -14.61 11.22
N TYR A 45 7.37 -14.95 10.94
CA TYR A 45 6.98 -15.99 10.02
C TYR A 45 6.93 -15.33 8.64
N PRO A 46 7.86 -15.67 7.72
CA PRO A 46 7.91 -15.03 6.42
C PRO A 46 6.55 -14.98 5.69
N PRO A 47 5.69 -16.02 5.75
CA PRO A 47 4.36 -15.95 5.14
C PRO A 47 3.42 -14.90 5.76
N ILE A 48 3.44 -14.72 7.09
CA ILE A 48 2.61 -13.70 7.76
C ILE A 48 3.11 -12.30 7.38
N ASP A 49 4.42 -12.13 7.41
CA ASP A 49 5.11 -10.91 7.04
C ASP A 49 4.85 -10.52 5.58
N GLU A 50 4.83 -11.50 4.68
CA GLU A 50 4.53 -11.34 3.25
C GLU A 50 3.08 -10.92 3.04
N PHE A 51 2.13 -11.63 3.65
CA PHE A 51 0.70 -11.29 3.59
C PHE A 51 0.43 -9.87 4.09
N VAL A 52 0.96 -9.50 5.27
CA VAL A 52 0.78 -8.15 5.82
C VAL A 52 1.39 -7.09 4.89
N THR A 53 2.53 -7.40 4.26
CA THR A 53 3.18 -6.51 3.29
C THR A 53 2.31 -6.31 2.05
N THR A 54 1.83 -7.40 1.45
CA THR A 54 0.99 -7.39 0.25
C THR A 54 -0.31 -6.63 0.52
N ALA A 55 -1.00 -6.95 1.62
CA ALA A 55 -2.21 -6.26 2.02
C ALA A 55 -1.95 -4.75 2.24
N SER A 56 -0.89 -4.38 2.97
CA SER A 56 -0.59 -2.96 3.25
C SER A 56 -0.29 -2.16 1.97
N ARG A 57 0.46 -2.76 1.02
CA ARG A 57 0.77 -2.13 -0.27
C ARG A 57 -0.49 -1.87 -1.08
N HIS A 58 -1.35 -2.87 -1.20
CA HIS A 58 -2.63 -2.75 -1.89
C HIS A 58 -3.47 -1.60 -1.33
N LEU A 59 -3.65 -1.53 0.00
CA LEU A 59 -4.42 -0.47 0.65
C LEU A 59 -3.93 0.93 0.30
N HIS A 60 -2.62 1.09 0.31
CA HIS A 60 -2.00 2.37 0.03
C HIS A 60 -2.03 2.71 -1.47
N ALA A 61 -1.90 1.74 -2.36
CA ALA A 61 -2.04 1.93 -3.80
C ALA A 61 -3.44 2.41 -4.17
N VAL A 62 -4.48 1.77 -3.62
CA VAL A 62 -5.88 2.19 -3.80
C VAL A 62 -6.11 3.60 -3.26
N ASN A 63 -5.55 3.92 -2.09
CA ASN A 63 -5.64 5.26 -1.50
C ASN A 63 -4.93 6.33 -2.34
N GLU A 64 -3.84 6.00 -3.02
CA GLU A 64 -3.11 6.90 -3.90
C GLU A 64 -3.80 7.08 -5.26
N VAL A 65 -4.40 6.02 -5.81
CA VAL A 65 -4.88 6.01 -7.19
C VAL A 65 -6.39 6.20 -7.29
N LEU A 66 -7.18 5.37 -6.60
CA LEU A 66 -8.64 5.35 -6.76
C LEU A 66 -9.30 6.50 -6.00
N LEU A 67 -8.86 6.79 -4.77
CA LEU A 67 -9.55 7.79 -3.93
C LEU A 67 -9.48 9.22 -4.48
N PRO A 68 -8.35 9.73 -5.03
CA PRO A 68 -8.33 11.03 -5.67
C PRO A 68 -9.26 11.11 -6.88
N SER A 69 -9.32 10.05 -7.67
CA SER A 69 -10.18 9.95 -8.86
C SER A 69 -11.65 9.93 -8.46
N ALA A 70 -12.02 9.12 -7.47
CA ALA A 70 -13.38 9.08 -6.92
C ALA A 70 -13.83 10.45 -6.43
N ARG A 71 -13.01 11.16 -5.63
CA ARG A 71 -13.33 12.51 -5.14
C ARG A 71 -13.49 13.55 -6.24
N LYS A 72 -12.81 13.38 -7.37
CA LYS A 72 -12.79 14.34 -8.49
C LYS A 72 -13.95 14.10 -9.45
N GLU A 73 -14.23 12.84 -9.77
CA GLU A 73 -15.07 12.46 -10.90
C GLU A 73 -16.49 12.05 -10.49
N LEU A 74 -16.67 11.59 -9.25
CA LEU A 74 -17.96 11.14 -8.73
C LEU A 74 -18.65 12.23 -7.90
N PRO A 75 -19.98 12.42 -8.06
CA PRO A 75 -20.74 13.44 -7.32
C PRO A 75 -20.77 13.19 -5.80
N ASP A 76 -20.77 11.91 -5.39
CA ASP A 76 -20.73 11.38 -4.03
C ASP A 76 -19.33 10.93 -3.61
N GLY A 77 -18.30 11.23 -4.40
CA GLY A 77 -16.95 10.68 -4.23
C GLY A 77 -16.29 10.93 -2.87
N LYS A 78 -16.66 12.03 -2.18
CA LYS A 78 -16.17 12.32 -0.82
C LYS A 78 -16.70 11.31 0.20
N GLU A 79 -17.96 10.94 0.11
CA GLU A 79 -18.62 10.00 1.01
C GLU A 79 -18.11 8.58 0.76
N LEU A 80 -18.05 8.14 -0.49
CA LEU A 80 -17.48 6.85 -0.88
C LEU A 80 -16.05 6.69 -0.37
N THR A 81 -15.23 7.74 -0.54
CA THR A 81 -13.87 7.74 -0.02
C THR A 81 -13.82 7.65 1.51
N HIS A 82 -14.76 8.26 2.22
CA HIS A 82 -14.82 8.17 3.68
C HIS A 82 -15.12 6.74 4.12
N HIS A 83 -16.12 6.09 3.52
CA HIS A 83 -16.48 4.70 3.82
C HIS A 83 -15.34 3.72 3.53
N TYR A 84 -14.60 3.94 2.44
CA TYR A 84 -13.38 3.17 2.16
C TYR A 84 -12.32 3.37 3.24
N LEU A 85 -12.01 4.62 3.61
CA LEU A 85 -11.00 4.91 4.62
C LEU A 85 -11.35 4.36 6.01
N ASP A 86 -12.64 4.33 6.37
CA ASP A 86 -13.10 3.69 7.60
C ASP A 86 -12.80 2.19 7.59
N SER A 87 -13.08 1.51 6.47
CA SER A 87 -12.81 0.07 6.30
C SER A 87 -11.31 -0.24 6.26
N MET A 88 -10.53 0.59 5.56
CA MET A 88 -9.07 0.51 5.52
C MET A 88 -8.48 0.61 6.93
N LYS A 89 -8.94 1.57 7.74
CA LYS A 89 -8.46 1.75 9.10
C LYS A 89 -8.74 0.52 9.98
N VAL A 90 -9.92 -0.09 9.85
CA VAL A 90 -10.24 -1.33 10.57
C VAL A 90 -9.25 -2.44 10.18
N LEU A 91 -9.01 -2.63 8.88
CA LEU A 91 -8.05 -3.64 8.41
C LEU A 91 -6.63 -3.35 8.89
N GLU A 92 -6.14 -2.11 8.83
CA GLU A 92 -4.82 -1.74 9.35
C GLU A 92 -4.66 -2.03 10.85
N VAL A 93 -5.71 -1.79 11.64
CA VAL A 93 -5.72 -2.15 13.07
C VAL A 93 -5.59 -3.67 13.23
N VAL A 94 -6.38 -4.46 12.51
CA VAL A 94 -6.32 -5.92 12.60
C VAL A 94 -4.96 -6.46 12.12
N LEU A 95 -4.39 -5.93 11.03
CA LEU A 95 -3.04 -6.30 10.57
C LEU A 95 -1.96 -5.91 11.60
N SER A 96 -2.16 -4.82 12.34
CA SER A 96 -1.27 -4.47 13.44
C SER A 96 -1.36 -5.46 14.61
N HIS A 97 -2.55 -6.01 14.88
CA HIS A 97 -2.74 -7.09 15.84
C HIS A 97 -2.10 -8.40 15.37
N VAL A 98 -2.19 -8.75 14.08
CA VAL A 98 -1.46 -9.89 13.48
C VAL A 98 0.03 -9.77 13.76
N LYS A 99 0.65 -8.61 13.45
CA LYS A 99 2.06 -8.36 13.76
C LYS A 99 2.32 -8.42 15.26
N ALA A 100 1.50 -7.78 16.09
CA ALA A 100 1.70 -7.81 17.54
C ALA A 100 1.62 -9.23 18.11
N HIS A 101 0.71 -10.06 17.59
CA HIS A 101 0.53 -11.44 17.97
C HIS A 101 1.73 -12.30 17.52
N GLU A 102 2.18 -12.14 16.28
CA GLU A 102 3.37 -12.79 15.70
C GLU A 102 4.65 -12.52 16.51
N TYR A 103 4.87 -11.27 16.91
CA TYR A 103 6.07 -10.87 17.69
C TYR A 103 5.90 -11.05 19.20
N GLY A 104 4.83 -11.73 19.64
CA GLY A 104 4.68 -12.18 21.02
C GLY A 104 4.27 -11.09 22.02
N SER A 105 3.50 -10.09 21.58
CA SER A 105 2.91 -9.08 22.48
C SER A 105 2.16 -9.76 23.63
N VAL A 106 2.49 -9.38 24.86
CA VAL A 106 1.90 -9.95 26.10
C VAL A 106 0.39 -9.76 26.15
N TYR A 107 -0.14 -8.73 25.48
CA TYR A 107 -1.58 -8.47 25.39
C TYR A 107 -2.29 -9.43 24.43
N GLU A 108 -1.63 -9.82 23.35
CA GLU A 108 -2.22 -10.61 22.25
C GLU A 108 -2.09 -12.12 22.42
N LYS A 109 -1.17 -12.60 23.27
CA LYS A 109 -0.99 -14.05 23.55
C LYS A 109 -2.24 -14.78 24.03
N ARG A 110 -3.26 -14.04 24.49
CA ARG A 110 -4.53 -14.61 24.97
C ARG A 110 -5.55 -14.85 23.87
N ILE A 111 -5.33 -14.29 22.67
CA ILE A 111 -6.19 -14.47 21.52
C ILE A 111 -5.65 -15.65 20.70
N ALA A 112 -6.49 -16.60 20.33
CA ALA A 112 -6.04 -17.71 19.49
C ALA A 112 -5.92 -17.27 18.02
N TRP A 113 -4.91 -17.77 17.30
CA TRP A 113 -4.72 -17.51 15.87
C TRP A 113 -6.00 -17.63 15.02
N PRO A 114 -6.89 -18.62 15.21
CA PRO A 114 -8.15 -18.69 14.48
C PRO A 114 -9.05 -17.46 14.63
N SER A 115 -9.06 -16.85 15.82
CA SER A 115 -9.82 -15.62 16.07
C SER A 115 -9.19 -14.44 15.33
N VAL A 116 -7.86 -14.31 15.38
CA VAL A 116 -7.11 -13.29 14.62
C VAL A 116 -7.40 -13.41 13.12
N TRP A 117 -7.30 -14.61 12.54
CA TRP A 117 -7.58 -14.82 11.12
C TRP A 117 -9.05 -14.62 10.74
N SER A 118 -9.99 -14.88 11.65
CA SER A 118 -11.41 -14.57 11.45
C SER A 118 -11.63 -13.06 11.37
N GLU A 119 -10.99 -12.28 12.24
CA GLU A 119 -11.06 -10.81 12.22
C GLU A 119 -10.44 -10.24 10.94
N VAL A 120 -9.28 -10.77 10.50
CA VAL A 120 -8.64 -10.37 9.23
C VAL A 120 -9.58 -10.59 8.06
N GLY A 121 -10.17 -11.79 7.96
CA GLY A 121 -11.08 -12.11 6.86
C GLY A 121 -12.34 -11.23 6.86
N THR A 122 -12.89 -10.92 8.04
CA THR A 122 -14.04 -10.01 8.16
C THR A 122 -13.69 -8.60 7.70
N ALA A 123 -12.52 -8.09 8.09
CA ALA A 123 -12.06 -6.77 7.69
C ALA A 123 -11.72 -6.68 6.20
N LEU A 124 -11.11 -7.73 5.62
CA LEU A 124 -10.85 -7.82 4.18
C LEU A 124 -12.13 -7.81 3.36
N GLU A 125 -13.13 -8.61 3.74
CA GLU A 125 -14.42 -8.66 3.04
C GLU A 125 -15.15 -7.30 3.08
N ALA A 126 -15.14 -6.65 4.25
CA ALA A 126 -15.72 -5.32 4.39
C ALA A 126 -15.02 -4.28 3.48
N LEU A 127 -13.68 -4.34 3.37
CA LEU A 127 -12.93 -3.48 2.49
C LEU A 127 -13.18 -3.79 1.01
N ARG A 128 -13.19 -5.08 0.63
CA ARG A 128 -13.49 -5.56 -0.72
C ARG A 128 -14.77 -4.94 -1.24
N ALA A 129 -15.85 -5.01 -0.45
CA ALA A 129 -17.13 -4.41 -0.83
C ALA A 129 -17.03 -2.90 -1.13
N ARG A 130 -16.19 -2.15 -0.39
CA ARG A 130 -15.99 -0.70 -0.64
C ARG A 130 -15.13 -0.42 -1.85
N GLU A 131 -14.15 -1.27 -2.11
CA GLU A 131 -13.27 -1.12 -3.26
C GLU A 131 -13.98 -1.50 -4.56
N GLU A 132 -14.77 -2.58 -4.55
CA GLU A 132 -15.64 -2.96 -5.67
C GLU A 132 -16.67 -1.87 -5.96
N GLU A 133 -17.29 -1.28 -4.93
CA GLU A 133 -18.18 -0.12 -5.08
C GLU A 133 -17.44 1.07 -5.72
N LEU A 134 -16.22 1.39 -5.30
CA LEU A 134 -15.42 2.44 -5.93
C LEU A 134 -15.08 2.13 -7.40
N ALA A 135 -14.68 0.89 -7.69
CA ALA A 135 -14.32 0.45 -9.03
C ALA A 135 -15.49 0.52 -10.00
N GLU A 136 -16.64 -0.05 -9.62
CA GLU A 136 -17.87 -0.02 -10.41
C GLU A 136 -18.29 1.42 -10.72
N ARG A 137 -18.32 2.28 -9.70
CA ARG A 137 -18.75 3.68 -9.85
C ARG A 137 -17.81 4.49 -10.73
N LEU A 138 -16.50 4.25 -10.64
CA LEU A 138 -15.51 4.89 -11.50
C LEU A 138 -15.62 4.41 -12.94
N THR A 139 -15.80 3.11 -13.13
CA THR A 139 -15.99 2.47 -14.43
C THR A 139 -17.25 2.98 -15.13
N ASP A 140 -18.35 3.18 -14.41
CA ASP A 140 -19.60 3.75 -14.97
C ASP A 140 -19.46 5.22 -15.39
N ARG A 141 -18.54 5.95 -14.74
CA ARG A 141 -18.41 7.41 -14.88
C ARG A 141 -17.39 7.82 -15.93
N LEU A 142 -16.31 7.07 -16.05
CA LEU A 142 -15.15 7.37 -16.88
C LEU A 142 -15.27 6.74 -18.27
N ASP A 143 -14.52 7.25 -19.23
CA ASP A 143 -14.37 6.57 -20.51
C ASP A 143 -13.34 5.43 -20.40
N ASP A 144 -13.36 4.51 -21.38
CA ASP A 144 -12.50 3.33 -21.39
C ASP A 144 -10.99 3.70 -21.27
N GLY A 145 -10.57 4.83 -21.85
CA GLY A 145 -9.17 5.26 -21.81
C GLY A 145 -8.75 5.77 -20.43
N ASP A 146 -9.63 6.51 -19.75
CA ASP A 146 -9.43 6.94 -18.38
C ASP A 146 -9.45 5.76 -17.39
N VAL A 147 -10.28 4.74 -17.63
CA VAL A 147 -10.30 3.49 -16.84
C VAL A 147 -8.99 2.73 -17.02
N ASP A 148 -8.54 2.54 -18.25
CA ASP A 148 -7.27 1.84 -18.55
C ASP A 148 -6.09 2.57 -17.90
N ALA A 149 -6.06 3.90 -17.93
CA ALA A 149 -5.03 4.70 -17.27
C ALA A 149 -5.07 4.60 -15.74
N LEU A 150 -6.24 4.39 -15.14
CA LEU A 150 -6.34 4.14 -13.70
C LEU A 150 -5.77 2.77 -13.31
N VAL A 151 -6.04 1.75 -14.12
CA VAL A 151 -5.51 0.39 -13.90
C VAL A 151 -3.99 0.40 -14.02
N GLU A 152 -3.43 1.03 -15.05
CA GLU A 152 -1.97 1.16 -15.22
C GLU A 152 -1.33 1.88 -14.02
N ARG A 153 -1.95 2.97 -13.54
CA ARG A 153 -1.47 3.68 -12.35
C ARG A 153 -1.55 2.85 -11.08
N LEU A 154 -2.57 1.99 -10.93
CA LEU A 154 -2.71 1.11 -9.78
C LEU A 154 -1.59 0.06 -9.77
N ASP A 155 -1.38 -0.60 -10.91
CA ASP A 155 -0.31 -1.59 -11.12
C ASP A 155 1.10 -0.98 -10.89
N GLU A 156 1.31 0.30 -11.26
CA GLU A 156 2.57 1.02 -11.04
C GLU A 156 2.78 1.44 -9.57
N ALA A 157 1.70 1.79 -8.86
CA ALA A 157 1.78 2.30 -7.49
C ALA A 157 2.08 1.20 -6.48
N GLU A 158 1.42 0.04 -6.61
CA GLU A 158 1.43 -1.03 -5.61
C GLU A 158 2.84 -1.49 -5.17
N PRO A 159 3.82 -1.71 -6.07
CA PRO A 159 5.16 -2.13 -5.66
C PRO A 159 5.93 -1.07 -4.84
N GLY A 160 5.56 0.21 -4.97
CA GLY A 160 6.22 1.35 -4.37
C GLY A 160 5.66 1.82 -3.04
N GLU A 161 4.56 1.21 -2.58
CA GLU A 161 3.81 1.65 -1.41
C GLU A 161 4.31 1.05 -0.09
N PRO A 162 3.97 1.69 1.06
CA PRO A 162 4.39 1.24 2.37
C PRO A 162 4.02 -0.22 2.63
N SER A 163 4.94 -0.93 3.26
CA SER A 163 4.86 -2.37 3.53
C SER A 163 4.28 -2.70 4.92
N ARG A 164 3.97 -1.68 5.72
CA ARG A 164 3.50 -1.84 7.10
C ARG A 164 2.15 -1.18 7.32
N PRO A 165 1.29 -1.77 8.16
CA PRO A 165 0.04 -1.15 8.57
C PRO A 165 0.34 0.08 9.42
N HIS A 166 -0.37 1.16 9.17
CA HIS A 166 -0.13 2.45 9.78
C HIS A 166 -1.39 3.02 10.47
N PRO A 167 -2.01 2.28 11.40
CA PRO A 167 -3.34 2.57 11.93
C PRO A 167 -3.46 3.89 12.71
N TYR A 168 -2.33 4.46 13.15
CA TYR A 168 -2.27 5.70 13.94
C TYR A 168 -1.82 6.91 13.14
N LEU A 169 -1.53 6.76 11.85
CA LEU A 169 -1.21 7.91 11.00
C LEU A 169 -2.51 8.59 10.54
N PRO A 170 -2.59 9.92 10.49
CA PRO A 170 -3.81 10.58 10.08
C PRO A 170 -4.14 10.25 8.60
N HIS A 171 -5.26 9.54 8.39
CA HIS A 171 -5.75 9.16 7.07
C HIS A 171 -6.56 10.29 6.38
N HIS A 172 -6.88 11.38 7.10
CA HIS A 172 -7.67 12.51 6.58
C HIS A 172 -6.87 13.81 6.34
N GLY A 173 -7.24 14.54 5.28
CA GLY A 173 -6.82 15.93 5.00
C GLY A 173 -5.39 16.10 4.46
N PHE A 174 -5.00 17.36 4.22
CA PHE A 174 -3.66 17.77 3.75
C PHE A 174 -2.52 17.34 4.70
N MET A 175 -2.84 17.16 6.00
CA MET A 175 -1.91 16.59 6.99
C MET A 175 -1.65 15.09 6.76
N GLY A 176 -2.58 14.36 6.16
CA GLY A 176 -2.42 12.93 5.83
C GLY A 176 -1.42 12.68 4.70
N SER A 177 -1.28 13.60 3.74
CA SER A 177 -0.23 13.47 2.69
C SER A 177 1.17 13.72 3.24
N ILE A 178 1.30 14.60 4.24
CA ILE A 178 2.58 14.86 4.94
C ILE A 178 2.92 13.69 5.86
N ALA A 179 1.94 13.15 6.59
CA ALA A 179 2.09 11.96 7.42
C ALA A 179 2.54 10.73 6.60
N ARG A 180 1.99 10.53 5.39
CA ARG A 180 2.43 9.47 4.44
C ARG A 180 3.88 9.63 3.97
N GLY A 181 4.33 10.87 3.74
CA GLY A 181 5.73 11.15 3.38
C GLY A 181 6.74 10.90 4.51
N VAL A 182 6.29 10.95 5.76
CA VAL A 182 7.06 10.58 6.96
C VAL A 182 7.01 9.07 7.18
N ALA A 183 5.85 8.44 7.00
CA ALA A 183 5.67 6.99 7.05
C ALA A 183 6.57 6.25 6.06
N LYS A 184 6.59 6.70 4.79
CA LYS A 184 7.47 6.16 3.72
C LYS A 184 8.97 6.35 3.99
N ARG A 185 9.36 7.21 4.95
CA ARG A 185 10.75 7.36 5.43
C ARG A 185 11.05 6.48 6.64
N THR A 186 10.09 6.35 7.56
CA THR A 186 10.20 5.48 8.72
C THR A 186 10.21 4.01 8.30
N ASP A 187 9.37 3.61 7.35
CA ASP A 187 9.32 2.25 6.79
C ASP A 187 10.67 1.84 6.19
N ARG A 188 11.28 2.72 5.37
CA ARG A 188 12.63 2.53 4.81
C ARG A 188 13.73 2.40 5.85
N ALA A 189 13.59 3.04 7.01
CA ALA A 189 14.56 2.93 8.09
C ALA A 189 14.45 1.59 8.83
N TRP A 190 13.23 1.05 8.91
CA TRP A 190 12.98 -0.25 9.55
C TRP A 190 13.23 -1.43 8.61
N ASP A 191 12.99 -1.30 7.31
CA ASP A 191 13.40 -2.30 6.30
C ASP A 191 14.92 -2.51 6.30
N HIS A 192 15.67 -1.44 6.58
CA HIS A 192 17.11 -1.49 6.76
C HIS A 192 17.53 -2.20 8.05
N ALA A 193 16.72 -2.09 9.11
CA ALA A 193 16.96 -2.74 10.40
C ALA A 193 16.61 -4.25 10.37
N GLU A 194 15.68 -4.68 9.51
CA GLU A 194 15.24 -6.08 9.36
C GLU A 194 16.02 -6.87 8.29
N GLY A 195 16.96 -6.25 7.58
CA GLY A 195 17.90 -6.95 6.69
C GLY A 195 17.33 -7.43 5.36
N ARG A 196 16.19 -6.88 4.90
CA ARG A 196 15.59 -7.24 3.59
C ARG A 196 16.38 -6.58 2.43
N PRO A 197 16.74 -7.32 1.35
CA PRO A 197 17.47 -6.75 0.23
C PRO A 197 16.60 -5.76 -0.56
N LEU A 198 17.05 -4.51 -0.62
CA LEU A 198 16.42 -3.43 -1.37
C LEU A 198 16.49 -3.73 -2.88
N THR A 199 15.36 -4.06 -3.52
CA THR A 199 15.20 -3.76 -4.96
C THR A 199 15.02 -2.25 -5.10
N TRP A 200 16.13 -1.54 -5.28
CA TRP A 200 16.08 -0.13 -5.68
C TRP A 200 15.22 -0.01 -6.94
N PRO A 201 14.17 0.83 -6.97
CA PRO A 201 13.69 1.35 -8.23
C PRO A 201 14.91 2.00 -8.89
N SER A 202 15.21 1.62 -10.13
CA SER A 202 16.28 2.28 -10.88
C SER A 202 16.03 3.78 -10.74
N ARG A 203 16.97 4.51 -10.14
CA ARG A 203 16.85 5.96 -10.04
C ARG A 203 16.80 6.44 -11.48
N GLY A 204 15.61 6.77 -11.97
CA GLY A 204 15.43 7.40 -13.28
C GLY A 204 16.44 8.54 -13.40
N LYS A 205 17.01 8.71 -14.59
CA LYS A 205 18.09 9.68 -14.83
C LYS A 205 17.73 11.02 -14.19
N LYS A 206 18.46 11.39 -13.12
CA LYS A 206 18.25 12.66 -12.42
C LYS A 206 18.35 13.80 -13.45
N LYS A 207 17.35 14.68 -13.49
CA LYS A 207 17.44 15.91 -14.31
C LYS A 207 18.70 16.67 -13.90
N ARG A 208 19.48 17.15 -14.88
CA ARG A 208 20.71 17.90 -14.62
C ARG A 208 20.37 19.09 -13.71
N PRO A 209 21.10 19.31 -12.60
CA PRO A 209 20.85 20.43 -11.71
C PRO A 209 21.03 21.75 -12.46
N GLY A 210 20.08 22.67 -12.32
CA GLY A 210 20.18 24.03 -12.86
C GLY A 210 21.30 24.82 -12.19
N LEU A 211 21.62 26.00 -12.72
CA LEU A 211 22.77 26.83 -12.28
C LEU A 211 22.82 27.08 -10.77
N MET A 212 21.68 27.37 -10.14
CA MET A 212 21.63 27.54 -8.68
C MET A 212 21.87 26.23 -7.91
N GLY A 213 21.42 25.10 -8.46
CA GLY A 213 21.71 23.78 -7.88
C GLY A 213 23.19 23.43 -7.97
N GLN A 214 23.88 23.83 -9.04
CA GLN A 214 25.33 23.65 -9.19
C GLN A 214 26.12 24.56 -8.25
N TYR A 215 25.68 25.81 -8.07
CA TYR A 215 26.26 26.75 -7.12
C TYR A 215 26.15 26.25 -5.68
N LEU A 216 24.97 25.74 -5.28
CA LEU A 216 24.75 25.23 -3.93
C LEU A 216 25.51 23.93 -3.64
N MET A 217 25.73 23.10 -4.66
CA MET A 217 26.48 21.84 -4.54
C MET A 217 27.99 22.00 -4.69
N GLY A 218 28.48 23.21 -5.02
CA GLY A 218 29.91 23.45 -5.22
C GLY A 218 30.53 22.66 -6.39
N ASP A 219 29.69 22.21 -7.33
CA ASP A 219 30.08 21.36 -8.47
C ASP A 219 29.67 22.06 -9.78
N PRO A 220 30.43 23.10 -10.20
CA PRO A 220 30.14 23.83 -11.42
C PRO A 220 30.50 22.96 -12.63
N ARG A 221 29.51 22.62 -13.44
CA ARG A 221 29.70 21.81 -14.65
C ARG A 221 29.49 22.70 -15.87
N PHE A 222 30.59 23.22 -16.39
CA PHE A 222 30.62 23.98 -17.63
C PHE A 222 30.56 23.01 -18.83
N ASP A 223 29.62 23.24 -19.73
CA ASP A 223 29.47 22.45 -20.96
C ASP A 223 30.49 23.00 -21.99
N PRO A 224 31.51 22.23 -22.40
CA PRO A 224 32.58 22.73 -23.27
C PRO A 224 32.11 23.03 -24.71
N ASP A 225 30.91 22.59 -25.10
CA ASP A 225 30.38 22.72 -26.46
C ASP A 225 29.31 23.83 -26.60
N LYS A 226 29.23 24.76 -25.65
CA LYS A 226 28.38 25.96 -25.83
C LYS A 226 29.19 27.01 -26.62
N PRO A 227 28.92 27.26 -27.91
CA PRO A 227 29.63 28.30 -28.65
C PRO A 227 29.39 29.65 -27.97
N GLU A 228 30.48 30.40 -27.78
CA GLU A 228 30.43 31.78 -27.31
C GLU A 228 29.57 32.60 -28.27
N ASP A 229 28.42 33.05 -27.78
CA ASP A 229 27.62 34.05 -28.47
C ASP A 229 28.37 35.39 -28.37
N LYS A 230 29.23 35.62 -29.37
CA LYS A 230 29.82 36.93 -29.63
C LYS A 230 28.76 37.79 -30.30
N SER A 231 28.10 38.63 -29.51
CA SER A 231 27.26 39.70 -30.00
C SER A 231 27.52 40.98 -29.21
N THR A 232 28.35 41.82 -29.85
CA THR A 232 28.55 43.29 -29.80
C THR A 232 28.37 44.05 -28.48
#